data_AF-A0A6V8NVW2-F1
#
_entry.id   AF-A0A6V8NVW2-F1
#
_cell.length_a   1.000
_cell.length_b   1.000
_cell.length_c   1.000
_cell.angle_alpha   90.00
_cell.angle_beta   90.00
_cell.angle_gamma   90.00
#
_symmetry.space_group_name_H-M   'P 1'
#
loop_
_entity.id
_entity.type
_entity.pdbx_description
1 polymer ?
#
loop_
_entity_poly.entity_id
_entity_poly.type
_entity_poly.pdbx_seq_one_letter_code
_entity_poly.pdbx_strand_id
1 'polypeptide(L)' 'KIEKLVEEHFDLRPGAIIRDLKLRRPIYKKTAAYGHFGREDRDFTWERTDKAEVLRRAAGL' A
#
# COMPACT_ATOMS: atom_id res chain seq x y z
N LYS A 1 12.05 -14.52 -7.22
CA LYS A 1 12.79 -13.27 -6.92
C LYS A 1 11.85 -12.16 -6.44
N ILE A 2 10.74 -11.89 -7.14
CA ILE A 2 9.75 -10.87 -6.72
C ILE A 2 9.10 -11.22 -5.37
N GLU A 3 8.66 -12.47 -5.18
CA GLU A 3 8.05 -12.94 -3.92
C GLU A 3 8.89 -12.60 -2.68
N LYS A 4 10.20 -12.87 -2.70
CA LYS A 4 11.12 -12.52 -1.61
C LYS A 4 11.14 -11.02 -1.31
N LEU A 5 11.14 -10.17 -2.35
CA LEU A 5 11.06 -8.72 -2.16
C LEU A 5 9.72 -8.30 -1.54
N VAL A 6 8.63 -9.01 -1.86
CA VAL A 6 7.34 -8.76 -1.21
C VAL A 6 7.42 -9.11 0.28
N GLU A 7 7.93 -10.28 0.64
CA GLU A 7 8.07 -10.72 2.03
C GLU A 7 9.01 -9.81 2.85
N GLU A 8 10.10 -9.33 2.24
CA GLU A 8 11.08 -8.47 2.89
C GLU A 8 10.57 -7.02 3.10
N HIS A 9 9.73 -6.51 2.19
CA HIS A 9 9.32 -5.11 2.21
C HIS A 9 7.88 -4.88 2.67
N PHE A 10 7.04 -5.91 2.76
CA PHE A 10 5.63 -5.80 3.16
C PHE A 10 5.30 -6.79 4.28
N ASP A 11 4.91 -6.26 5.44
CA ASP A 11 4.37 -7.08 6.53
C ASP A 11 2.87 -7.34 6.27
N LEU A 12 2.58 -8.50 5.70
CA LEU A 12 1.22 -8.89 5.26
C LEU A 12 0.34 -9.41 6.41
N ARG A 13 0.78 -9.34 7.67
CA ARG A 13 -0.07 -9.69 8.81
C ARG A 13 -1.22 -8.67 8.95
N PRO A 14 -2.44 -9.08 9.35
CA PRO A 14 -3.59 -8.17 9.38
C PRO A 14 -3.37 -6.87 10.17
N GLY A 15 -2.73 -6.96 11.34
CA GLY A 15 -2.43 -5.78 12.18
C GLY A 15 -1.41 -4.84 11.54
N ALA A 16 -0.46 -5.38 10.78
CA ALA A 16 0.56 -4.60 10.08
C ALA A 16 -0.02 -3.87 8.86
N ILE A 17 -0.87 -4.54 8.08
CA ILE A 17 -1.61 -3.90 6.97
C ILE A 17 -2.40 -2.70 7.49
N ILE A 18 -3.12 -2.86 8.61
CA ILE A 18 -3.88 -1.77 9.23
C ILE A 18 -2.98 -0.61 9.65
N ARG A 19 -1.82 -0.91 10.26
CA ARG A 19 -0.85 0.08 10.72
C ARG A 19 -0.22 0.85 9.56
N ASP A 20 0.34 0.12 8.60
CA ASP A 20 1.16 0.69 7.52
C ASP A 20 0.31 1.48 6.53
N LEU A 21 -0.90 1.00 6.24
CA LEU A 21 -1.89 1.72 5.43
C LEU A 21 -2.77 2.66 6.28
N LYS A 22 -2.51 2.84 7.58
CA LYS A 22 -3.25 3.77 8.46
C LYS A 22 -4.78 3.61 8.33
N LEU A 23 -5.29 2.38 8.40
CA LEU A 23 -6.68 2.06 8.03
C LEU A 23 -7.72 2.38 9.11
N ARG A 24 -7.32 2.57 10.37
CA ARG A 24 -8.24 2.92 11.47
C ARG A 24 -8.62 4.41 11.44
N ARG A 25 -9.28 4.83 10.37
CA ARG A 25 -9.72 6.20 10.10
C ARG A 25 -11.06 6.19 9.33
N PRO A 26 -11.87 7.26 9.41
CA PRO A 26 -13.13 7.34 8.67
C PRO A 26 -12.93 7.71 7.18
N ILE A 27 -12.24 6.84 6.41
CA ILE A 27 -11.84 7.11 5.02
C ILE A 27 -12.69 6.41 3.95
N TYR A 28 -13.51 5.43 4.34
CA TYR A 28 -14.13 4.49 3.41
C TYR A 28 -15.33 5.02 2.65
N LYS A 29 -16.00 6.08 3.12
CA LYS A 29 -17.18 6.63 2.43
C LYS A 29 -16.88 7.04 0.99
N LYS A 30 -15.66 7.54 0.73
CA LYS A 30 -15.20 7.96 -0.59
C LYS A 30 -15.02 6.80 -1.57
N THR A 31 -14.78 5.58 -1.10
CA THR A 31 -14.58 4.40 -1.96
C THR A 31 -15.89 3.71 -2.34
N ALA A 32 -17.01 4.07 -1.71
CA ALA A 32 -18.32 3.46 -1.95
C ALA A 32 -18.90 3.74 -3.36
N ALA A 33 -18.33 4.69 -4.09
CA ALA A 33 -18.67 4.99 -5.48
C ALA A 33 -17.40 5.26 -6.30
N TYR A 34 -17.47 4.98 -7.60
CA TYR A 34 -16.39 5.21 -8.57
C TYR A 34 -15.10 4.41 -8.29
N GLY A 35 -15.22 3.26 -7.62
CA GLY A 35 -14.14 2.30 -7.41
C GLY A 35 -13.23 2.58 -6.21
N HIS A 36 -12.50 1.54 -5.78
CA HIS A 36 -11.57 1.59 -4.65
C HIS A 36 -10.13 1.93 -5.06
N PHE A 37 -9.78 1.69 -6.33
CA PHE A 37 -8.41 1.77 -6.85
C PHE A 37 -8.27 2.76 -8.00
N GLY A 38 -7.04 3.23 -8.25
CA GLY A 38 -6.69 4.07 -9.38
C GLY A 38 -7.11 5.53 -9.24
N ARG A 39 -7.32 5.99 -8.00
CA ARG A 39 -7.73 7.37 -7.70
C ARG A 39 -6.72 8.02 -6.77
N GLU A 40 -6.21 9.18 -7.16
CA GLU A 40 -5.33 9.97 -6.32
C GLU A 40 -6.13 10.71 -5.25
N ASP A 41 -6.21 10.11 -4.05
CA ASP A 41 -6.72 10.76 -2.84
C ASP A 41 -5.72 10.52 -1.70
N ARG A 42 -5.43 11.57 -0.93
CA ARG A 42 -4.51 11.49 0.23
C ARG A 42 -4.89 10.42 1.25
N ASP A 43 -6.18 10.09 1.33
CA ASP A 43 -6.72 9.08 2.24
C ASP A 43 -6.51 7.65 1.74
N PHE A 44 -6.35 7.43 0.44
CA PHE A 44 -6.11 6.12 -0.17
C PHE A 44 -4.62 5.81 -0.14
N THR A 45 -4.14 5.47 1.05
CA THR A 45 -2.72 5.18 1.30
C THR A 45 -2.22 3.96 0.50
N TRP A 46 -3.10 3.07 0.06
CA TRP A 46 -2.75 1.92 -0.80
C TRP A 46 -2.42 2.30 -2.24
N GLU A 47 -2.81 3.50 -2.69
CA GLU A 47 -2.45 4.02 -4.02
C GLU A 47 -1.04 4.62 -4.06
N ARG A 48 -0.38 4.75 -2.90
CA ARG A 48 0.95 5.34 -2.82
C ARG A 48 1.99 4.38 -3.40
N THR A 49 2.92 4.94 -4.15
CA THR A 49 4.09 4.24 -4.72
C THR A 49 5.35 4.48 -3.90
N ASP A 50 5.21 4.72 -2.60
CA ASP A 50 6.31 5.07 -1.69
C ASP A 50 7.34 3.95 -1.49
N LYS A 51 6.98 2.70 -1.80
CA LYS A 51 7.90 1.56 -1.84
C LYS A 51 8.54 1.30 -3.21
N ALA A 52 8.18 2.02 -4.27
CA ALA A 52 8.69 1.74 -5.62
C ALA A 52 10.22 1.86 -5.71
N GLU A 53 10.78 2.93 -5.15
CA GLU A 53 12.23 3.18 -5.19
C GLU A 53 13.02 2.14 -4.38
N VAL A 54 12.53 1.75 -3.19
CA VAL A 54 13.22 0.74 -2.38
C VAL A 54 13.20 -0.63 -3.05
N LEU A 55 12.08 -0.99 -3.69
CA LEU A 55 11.96 -2.24 -4.45
C LEU A 55 12.87 -2.25 -5.68
N ARG A 56 12.98 -1.11 -6.39
CA ARG A 56 13.87 -0.96 -7.54
C ARG A 56 15.33 -1.21 -7.14
N ARG A 57 15.79 -0.57 -6.06
CA ARG A 57 17.15 -0.76 -5.53
C ARG A 57 17.38 -2.19 -5.06
N ALA A 58 16.43 -2.78 -4.33
CA ALA A 58 16.53 -4.16 -3.86
C ALA A 58 16.54 -5.18 -5.02
N ALA A 59 15.92 -4.84 -6.15
CA ALA A 59 15.99 -5.61 -7.38
C ALA A 59 17.31 -5.41 -8.18
N GLY A 60 18.14 -4.44 -7.80
CA GLY A 60 19.39 -4.09 -8.50
C GLY A 60 19.19 -3.29 -9.79
N LEU A 61 18.13 -2.46 -9.85
CA LEU A 61 17.72 -1.66 -11.01
C LEU A 61 17.84 -0.15 -10.78
#